data_AF-A0A1F5VI79-F1
#
_entry.id   AF-A0A1F5VI79-F1
#
_cell.length_a   1.000
_cell.length_b   1.000
_cell.length_c   1.000
_cell.angle_alpha   90.00
_cell.angle_beta   90.00
_cell.angle_gamma   90.00
#
_symmetry.space_group_name_H-M   'P 1'
#
loop_
_entity.id
_entity.type
_entity.pdbx_description
1 polymer ?
#
loop_
_entity_poly.entity_id
_entity_poly.type
_entity_poly.pdbx_seq_one_letter_code
_entity_poly.pdbx_strand_id
1 'polypeptide(L)' 'MLSFTVEKSWTEEEKMAQGEPKWKQAADWILTEWEIRPNASKPKLIDEASLKFNLTPNDQEYLQRNLKKPTKA' A
#
# COMPACT_ATOMS: atom_id res chain seq x y z
N MET A 1 16.33 -28.36 14.59
CA MET A 1 15.09 -27.82 13.99
C MET A 1 15.24 -26.31 13.93
N LEU A 2 15.30 -25.73 12.73
CA LEU A 2 15.47 -24.28 12.55
C LEU A 2 14.10 -23.61 12.71
N SER A 3 13.87 -23.01 13.88
CA SER A 3 12.69 -22.18 14.13
C SER A 3 12.88 -20.83 13.43
N PHE A 4 12.23 -20.66 12.28
CA PHE A 4 12.08 -19.33 11.66
C PHE A 4 11.03 -18.55 12.45
N THR A 5 11.48 -17.76 13.42
CA THR A 5 10.66 -16.67 13.97
C THR A 5 10.65 -15.55 12.94
N VAL A 6 9.53 -15.41 12.22
CA VAL A 6 9.20 -14.18 11.51
C VAL A 6 8.92 -13.10 12.56
N GLU A 7 9.98 -12.46 13.01
CA GLU A 7 9.93 -11.19 13.73
C GLU A 7 9.53 -10.10 12.73
N LYS A 8 8.27 -9.66 12.77
CA LYS A 8 7.89 -8.38 13.37
C LYS A 8 6.38 -8.16 13.17
N SER A 9 5.66 -8.45 14.25
CA SER A 9 4.32 -7.91 14.49
C SER A 9 4.38 -6.39 14.44
N TRP A 10 3.53 -5.80 13.61
CA TRP A 10 3.26 -4.37 13.57
C TRP A 10 2.85 -3.88 14.96
N THR A 11 3.58 -2.94 15.53
CA THR A 11 3.16 -2.26 16.76
C THR A 11 2.03 -1.31 16.44
N GLU A 12 0.85 -1.60 17.01
CA GLU A 12 -0.37 -0.79 16.89
C GLU A 12 -0.22 0.64 17.46
N GLU A 13 0.87 0.95 18.16
CA GLU A 13 1.16 2.29 18.69
C GLU A 13 1.51 3.32 17.60
N GLU A 14 2.09 2.93 16.46
CA GLU A 14 2.31 3.85 15.33
C GLU A 14 1.02 4.08 14.51
N LYS A 15 -0.01 3.22 14.66
CA LYS A 15 -1.29 3.36 13.95
C LYS A 15 -2.16 4.53 14.44
N MET A 16 -1.87 5.14 15.59
CA MET A 16 -2.84 6.04 16.26
C MET A 16 -2.43 7.52 16.38
N ALA A 17 -1.28 7.97 15.86
CA ALA A 17 -0.75 9.29 16.24
C ALA A 17 -0.99 10.49 15.29
N GLN A 18 -1.13 10.37 13.96
CA GLN A 18 -1.11 11.57 13.10
C GLN A 18 -1.86 11.42 11.77
N GLY A 19 -3.05 12.03 11.67
CA GLY A 19 -3.73 12.25 10.38
C GLY A 19 -4.10 10.97 9.63
N GLU A 20 -4.78 11.10 8.49
CA GLU A 20 -5.00 9.94 7.64
C GLU A 20 -3.65 9.37 7.17
N PRO A 21 -3.44 8.04 7.26
CA PRO A 21 -2.18 7.46 6.87
C PRO A 21 -1.97 7.60 5.36
N LYS A 22 -0.76 8.00 4.95
CA LYS A 22 -0.41 8.26 3.54
C LYS A 22 -0.66 7.06 2.63
N TRP A 23 -0.46 5.83 3.13
CA TRP A 23 -0.77 4.61 2.38
C TRP A 23 -2.25 4.52 2.00
N LYS A 24 -3.17 5.05 2.82
CA LYS A 24 -4.60 5.06 2.53
C LYS A 24 -4.94 6.06 1.42
N GLN A 25 -4.35 7.25 1.46
CA GLN A 25 -4.49 8.24 0.39
C GLN A 25 -3.93 7.74 -0.94
N ALA A 26 -2.78 7.05 -0.89
CA ALA A 26 -2.22 6.38 -2.05
C ALA A 26 -3.10 5.23 -2.55
N ALA A 27 -3.66 4.41 -1.66
CA ALA A 27 -4.57 3.32 -2.03
C ALA A 27 -5.79 3.86 -2.78
N ASP A 28 -6.42 4.91 -2.26
CA ASP A 28 -7.58 5.57 -2.88
C ASP A 28 -7.23 6.08 -4.29
N TRP A 29 -6.10 6.78 -4.43
CA TRP A 29 -5.61 7.25 -5.72
C TRP A 29 -5.34 6.11 -6.71
N ILE A 30 -4.73 5.01 -6.26
CA ILE A 30 -4.47 3.84 -7.11
C ILE A 30 -5.78 3.20 -7.59
N LEU A 31 -6.81 3.16 -6.74
CA LEU A 31 -8.14 2.67 -7.12
C LEU A 31 -8.75 3.55 -8.22
N THR A 32 -8.70 4.88 -8.07
CA THR A 32 -9.15 5.82 -9.11
C THR A 32 -8.38 5.65 -10.42
N GLU A 33 -7.04 5.51 -10.35
CA GLU A 33 -6.24 5.28 -11.55
C GLU A 33 -6.55 3.93 -12.22
N TRP A 34 -6.94 2.91 -11.47
CA TRP A 34 -7.41 1.66 -12.07
C TRP A 34 -8.76 1.80 -12.78
N GLU A 35 -9.62 2.73 -12.37
CA GLU A 35 -10.86 3.01 -13.09
C GLU A 35 -10.58 3.72 -14.42
N ILE A 36 -9.64 4.66 -14.43
CA ILE A 36 -9.25 5.41 -15.64
C ILE A 36 -8.39 4.52 -16.56
N ARG A 37 -7.48 3.74 -15.98
CA ARG A 37 -6.48 2.90 -16.66
C ARG A 37 -6.56 1.47 -16.14
N PRO A 38 -7.58 0.70 -16.53
CA PRO A 38 -7.76 -0.67 -16.04
C PRO A 38 -6.60 -1.61 -16.41
N ASN A 39 -5.78 -1.29 -17.41
CA ASN A 39 -4.63 -2.09 -17.80
C ASN A 39 -3.33 -1.68 -17.08
N ALA A 40 -3.36 -0.66 -16.22
CA ALA A 40 -2.19 -0.24 -15.49
C ALA A 40 -1.73 -1.33 -14.49
N SER A 41 -0.43 -1.60 -14.51
CA SER A 41 0.19 -2.59 -13.63
C SER A 41 0.20 -2.08 -12.19
N LYS A 42 -0.16 -2.95 -11.25
CA LYS A 42 -0.10 -2.68 -9.81
C LYS A 42 1.25 -2.07 -9.34
N PRO A 43 2.42 -2.66 -9.63
CA PRO A 43 3.70 -2.10 -9.17
C PRO A 43 3.92 -0.68 -9.70
N LYS A 44 3.56 -0.43 -10.96
CA LYS A 44 3.70 0.90 -11.58
C LYS A 44 2.86 1.96 -10.88
N LEU A 45 1.60 1.66 -10.54
CA LEU A 45 0.75 2.60 -9.81
C LEU A 45 1.23 2.82 -8.37
N ILE A 46 1.80 1.81 -7.72
CA ILE A 46 2.40 1.96 -6.39
C ILE A 46 3.65 2.86 -6.46
N ASP A 47 4.48 2.72 -7.48
CA ASP A 47 5.65 3.58 -7.70
C ASP A 47 5.22 5.05 -7.93
N GLU A 48 4.20 5.27 -8.78
CA GLU A 48 3.65 6.61 -9.04
C GLU A 48 3.03 7.20 -7.76
N ALA A 49 2.26 6.42 -7.02
CA ALA A 49 1.69 6.83 -5.74
C ALA A 49 2.77 7.12 -4.70
N SER A 50 3.88 6.37 -4.72
CA SER A 50 5.00 6.60 -3.83
C SER A 50 5.63 7.96 -4.03
N LEU A 51 5.86 8.35 -5.28
CA LEU A 51 6.41 9.66 -5.60
C LEU A 51 5.41 10.78 -5.26
N LYS A 52 4.12 10.54 -5.48
CA LYS A 52 3.06 11.53 -5.27
C LYS A 52 2.77 11.82 -3.80
N PHE A 53 2.69 10.77 -2.97
CA PHE A 53 2.31 10.88 -1.55
C PHE A 53 3.52 10.79 -0.61
N ASN A 54 4.74 10.68 -1.16
CA ASN A 54 5.97 10.47 -0.42
C ASN A 54 5.84 9.27 0.53
N LEU A 55 5.50 8.11 -0.05
CA LEU A 55 5.32 6.86 0.68
C LEU A 55 6.65 6.34 1.20
N THR A 56 6.64 5.81 2.42
CA THR A 56 7.81 5.11 2.96
C THR A 56 7.92 3.71 2.34
N PRO A 57 9.10 3.06 2.38
CA PRO A 57 9.24 1.67 1.97
C PRO A 57 8.23 0.72 2.66
N ASN A 58 7.90 0.98 3.94
CA ASN A 58 6.89 0.23 4.68
C ASN A 58 5.49 0.40 4.08
N ASP A 59 5.12 1.63 3.70
CA ASP A 59 3.83 1.90 3.06
C ASP A 59 3.72 1.23 1.69
N GLN A 60 4.80 1.28 0.90
CA GLN A 60 4.86 0.59 -0.39
C GLN A 60 4.71 -0.92 -0.23
N GLU A 61 5.45 -1.53 0.71
CA GLU A 61 5.33 -2.95 1.01
C GLU A 61 3.90 -3.31 1.47
N TYR A 62 3.31 -2.45 2.30
CA TYR A 62 1.93 -2.61 2.74
C TYR A 62 0.95 -2.61 1.57
N LEU A 63 1.06 -1.66 0.64
CA LEU A 63 0.24 -1.61 -0.59
C LEU A 63 0.52 -2.81 -1.49
N GLN A 64 1.78 -3.22 -1.63
CA GLN A 64 2.14 -4.39 -2.42
C GLN A 64 1.53 -5.67 -1.86
N ARG A 65 1.41 -5.81 -0.53
CA ARG A 65 0.82 -7.00 0.11
C ARG A 65 -0.71 -6.94 0.19
N ASN A 66 -1.27 -5.78 0.51
CA ASN A 66 -2.69 -5.64 0.86
C ASN A 66 -3.57 -5.07 -0.25
N LEU A 67 -3.02 -4.25 -1.16
CA LEU A 67 -3.81 -3.63 -2.22
C LEU A 67 -4.16 -4.67 -3.29
N LYS A 68 -5.45 -4.98 -3.44
CA LYS A 68 -5.95 -5.85 -4.51
C LYS A 68 -6.71 -5.00 -5.51
N LYS A 69 -6.47 -5.28 -6.80
CA LYS A 69 -7.24 -4.64 -7.86
C LYS A 69 -8.71 -5.00 -7.66
N PRO A 70 -9.63 -4.02 -7.65
CA PRO A 70 -11.05 -4.32 -7.59
C PRO A 70 -11.39 -5.15 -8.83
N THR A 71 -11.75 -6.41 -8.61
CA THR A 71 -12.33 -7.25 -9.65
C THR A 71 -13.69 -6.66 -9.96
N LYS A 72 -13.78 -5.95 -11.09
CA LYS A 72 -15.07 -5.50 -11.61
C LYS A 72 -15.88 -6.77 -11.92
N ALA A 73 -16.84 -7.08 -11.06
CA ALA A 73 -17.79 -8.17 -11.24
C ALA A 73 -18.77 -7.84 -12.38
#